data_AF-A0A9J6RKT0-F1
#
_entry.id   AF-A0A9J6RKT0-F1
#
_cell.length_a   1.000
_cell.length_b   1.000
_cell.length_c   1.000
_cell.angle_alpha   90.00
_cell.angle_beta   90.00
_cell.angle_gamma   90.00
#
_symmetry.space_group_name_H-M   'P 1'
#
loop_
_entity.id
_entity.type
_entity.pdbx_description
1 polymer ?
#
loop_
_entity_poly.entity_id
_entity_poly.type
_entity_poly.pdbx_seq_one_letter_code
_entity_poly.pdbx_strand_id
1 'polypeptide(L)'
;MNIYSRIEHILGPRKITPWAKSLGLSSGMATKIQNNELPGTDILTLISRAENASITWLTTGRGAPFIVSNNDTPPELIDSLNAHLADSDNWQLTLLYSNNLDQGAAILLTQPMQYLYKKKTLQLQQLEILHGPWCAELINWLEKYPNQVCGLNVPAEVLQAIKAGRMGSYALLGGSKSEGLITRYKPDQGAWRTRPLVVSVSGDNAICDSPNEVQLMRQIIEGVEIASEKEGKKLSAEQRARVITSAWRNAIKKQQGGQPFDVQLIDSLIEVL
;
A
#
# COMPACT_ATOMS: atom_id res chain seq x y z
N MET A 1 7.76 -23.82 14.08
CA MET A 1 9.05 -23.58 13.40
C MET A 1 10.08 -23.14 14.43
N ASN A 2 11.26 -23.75 14.46
CA ASN A 2 12.35 -23.39 15.39
C ASN A 2 13.08 -22.12 14.90
N ILE A 3 13.99 -21.57 15.71
CA ILE A 3 14.71 -20.34 15.35
C ILE A 3 15.60 -20.52 14.12
N TYR A 4 16.24 -21.69 13.95
CA TYR A 4 17.11 -21.91 12.81
C TYR A 4 16.33 -21.83 11.49
N SER A 5 15.22 -22.55 11.37
CA SER A 5 14.35 -22.52 10.19
C SER A 5 13.74 -21.13 9.95
N ARG A 6 13.49 -20.35 11.02
CA ARG A 6 13.06 -18.95 10.90
C ARG A 6 14.14 -18.07 10.29
N ILE A 7 15.37 -18.21 10.73
CA ILE A 7 16.50 -17.49 10.13
C ILE A 7 16.72 -17.94 8.69
N GLU A 8 16.70 -19.24 8.39
CA GLU A 8 16.80 -19.74 7.01
C GLU A 8 15.74 -19.13 6.08
N HIS A 9 14.51 -18.98 6.56
CA HIS A 9 13.45 -18.33 5.80
C HIS A 9 13.76 -16.85 5.49
N ILE A 10 14.33 -16.10 6.43
CA ILE A 10 14.77 -14.71 6.19
C ILE A 10 15.98 -14.66 5.24
N LEU A 11 16.89 -15.63 5.35
CA LEU A 11 18.08 -15.71 4.52
C LEU A 11 17.76 -16.02 3.06
N GLY A 12 16.73 -16.81 2.82
CA GLY A 12 16.49 -17.45 1.53
C GLY A 12 17.70 -18.32 1.14
N PRO A 13 18.31 -18.12 -0.04
CA PRO A 13 19.47 -18.88 -0.49
C PRO A 13 20.80 -18.46 0.18
N ARG A 14 20.81 -17.41 1.02
CA ARG A 14 22.04 -16.94 1.69
C ARG A 14 22.50 -17.94 2.74
N LYS A 15 23.82 -18.15 2.83
CA LYS A 15 24.41 -18.97 3.90
C LYS A 15 24.46 -18.19 5.21
N ILE A 16 24.16 -18.86 6.33
CA ILE A 16 24.10 -18.24 7.66
C ILE A 16 25.44 -17.67 8.13
N THR A 17 26.57 -18.35 7.92
CA THR A 17 27.87 -17.89 8.44
C THR A 17 28.35 -16.58 7.78
N PRO A 18 28.34 -16.44 6.44
CA PRO A 18 28.65 -15.16 5.81
C PRO A 18 27.69 -14.03 6.20
N TRP A 19 26.39 -14.34 6.31
CA TRP A 19 25.37 -13.39 6.74
C TRP A 19 25.57 -12.90 8.18
N ALA A 20 25.81 -13.83 9.11
CA ALA A 20 26.08 -13.50 10.51
C ALA A 20 27.33 -12.60 10.61
N LYS A 21 28.37 -12.91 9.82
CA LYS A 21 29.59 -12.09 9.73
C LYS A 21 29.30 -10.68 9.20
N SER A 22 28.43 -10.52 8.19
CA SER A 22 28.06 -9.18 7.69
C SER A 22 27.30 -8.35 8.72
N LEU A 23 26.58 -9.00 9.64
CA LEU A 23 25.95 -8.35 10.79
C LEU A 23 26.92 -8.17 11.97
N GLY A 24 28.22 -8.46 11.81
CA GLY A 24 29.19 -8.36 12.91
C GLY A 24 28.99 -9.40 14.03
N LEU A 25 28.23 -10.46 13.80
CA LEU A 25 28.06 -11.57 14.73
C LEU A 25 29.28 -12.50 14.67
N SER A 26 29.61 -13.13 15.80
CA SER A 26 30.69 -14.12 15.87
C SER A 26 30.28 -15.44 15.22
N SER A 27 31.26 -16.24 14.76
CA SER A 27 31.00 -17.59 14.26
C SER A 27 30.29 -18.46 15.30
N GLY A 28 30.65 -18.32 16.58
CA GLY A 28 29.98 -19.02 17.67
C GLY A 28 28.49 -18.66 17.79
N MET A 29 28.11 -17.40 17.55
CA MET A 29 26.70 -17.02 17.52
C MET A 29 25.96 -17.66 16.33
N ALA A 30 26.59 -17.74 15.16
CA ALA A 30 26.01 -18.46 14.02
C ALA A 30 25.78 -19.93 14.36
N THR A 31 26.74 -20.59 15.00
CA THR A 31 26.61 -21.99 15.47
C THR A 31 25.49 -22.16 16.48
N LYS A 32 25.34 -21.23 17.44
CA LYS A 32 24.23 -21.23 18.39
C LYS A 32 22.87 -21.18 17.70
N ILE A 33 22.71 -20.29 16.73
CA ILE A 33 21.48 -20.20 15.93
C ILE A 33 21.22 -21.51 15.18
N GLN A 34 22.25 -22.11 14.57
CA GLN A 34 22.14 -23.41 13.90
C GLN A 34 21.71 -24.53 14.85
N ASN A 35 22.14 -24.47 16.11
CA ASN A 35 21.76 -25.38 17.17
C ASN A 35 20.41 -25.04 17.83
N ASN A 36 19.61 -24.16 17.22
CA ASN A 36 18.32 -23.70 17.71
C ASN A 36 18.34 -22.91 19.04
N GLU A 37 19.49 -22.37 19.44
CA GLU A 37 19.57 -21.45 20.57
C GLU A 37 19.03 -20.07 20.16
N LEU A 38 18.10 -19.53 20.95
CA LEU A 38 17.54 -18.21 20.71
C LEU A 38 18.58 -17.13 21.03
N PRO A 39 18.89 -16.21 20.09
CA PRO A 39 19.76 -15.07 20.37
C PRO A 39 19.16 -14.12 21.41
N GLY A 40 20.03 -13.35 22.07
CA GLY A 40 19.60 -12.25 22.93
C GLY A 40 18.88 -11.14 22.18
N THR A 41 18.18 -10.29 22.92
CA THR A 41 17.37 -9.18 22.38
C THR A 41 18.17 -8.20 21.52
N ASP A 42 19.44 -7.98 21.84
CA ASP A 42 20.35 -7.13 21.06
C ASP A 42 20.53 -7.66 19.63
N ILE A 43 20.76 -8.97 19.49
CA ILE A 43 20.95 -9.63 18.20
C ILE A 43 19.63 -9.72 17.44
N LEU A 44 18.53 -10.03 18.12
CA LEU A 44 17.20 -10.05 17.50
C LEU A 44 16.81 -8.67 16.95
N THR A 45 17.13 -7.60 17.68
CA THR A 45 16.90 -6.21 17.24
C THR A 45 17.77 -5.88 16.02
N LEU A 46 19.04 -6.29 16.03
CA LEU A 46 19.94 -6.12 14.89
C LEU A 46 19.41 -6.84 13.64
N ILE A 47 18.98 -8.10 13.78
CA ILE A 47 18.39 -8.88 12.67
C ILE A 47 17.12 -8.19 12.17
N SER A 48 16.25 -7.75 13.08
CA SER A 48 15.02 -7.04 12.75
C SER A 48 15.29 -5.79 11.89
N ARG A 49 16.25 -4.95 12.31
CA ARG A 49 16.64 -3.74 11.56
C ARG A 49 17.30 -4.05 10.22
N ALA A 50 18.15 -5.06 10.16
CA ALA A 50 18.89 -5.39 8.93
C ALA A 50 18.02 -6.07 7.86
N GLU A 51 17.00 -6.82 8.28
CA GLU A 51 16.21 -7.69 7.40
C GLU A 51 14.72 -7.34 7.34
N ASN A 52 14.33 -6.23 7.97
CA ASN A 52 12.93 -5.83 8.18
C ASN A 52 12.07 -6.96 8.78
N ALA A 53 12.68 -7.73 9.69
CA ALA A 53 12.06 -8.94 10.26
C ALA A 53 11.30 -8.64 11.55
N SER A 54 10.15 -9.29 11.74
CA SER A 54 9.35 -9.19 12.96
C SER A 54 10.04 -9.92 14.12
N ILE A 55 10.31 -9.19 15.21
CA ILE A 55 10.86 -9.78 16.45
C ILE A 55 9.88 -10.82 17.04
N THR A 56 8.57 -10.54 17.00
CA THR A 56 7.54 -11.47 17.45
C THR A 56 7.60 -12.77 16.66
N TRP A 57 7.76 -12.69 15.35
CA TRP A 57 7.90 -13.89 14.53
C TRP A 57 9.24 -14.59 14.77
N LEU A 58 10.35 -13.87 14.88
CA LEU A 58 11.67 -14.45 15.18
C LEU A 58 11.69 -15.22 16.50
N THR A 59 10.98 -14.74 17.51
CA THR A 59 10.92 -15.37 18.85
C THR A 59 9.90 -16.50 18.91
N THR A 60 8.67 -16.26 18.45
CA THR A 60 7.53 -17.17 18.65
C THR A 60 7.19 -18.01 17.42
N GLY A 61 7.57 -17.56 16.22
CA GLY A 61 7.13 -18.12 14.94
C GLY A 61 5.69 -17.79 14.57
N ARG A 62 5.04 -16.88 15.29
CA ARG A 62 3.66 -16.44 15.02
C ARG A 62 3.64 -15.10 14.29
N GLY A 63 2.59 -14.89 13.49
CA GLY A 63 2.41 -13.66 12.71
C GLY A 63 3.20 -13.66 11.40
N ALA A 64 3.35 -12.47 10.80
CA ALA A 64 4.10 -12.29 9.57
C ALA A 64 5.61 -12.22 9.85
N PRO A 65 6.46 -12.82 8.98
CA PRO A 65 7.91 -12.77 9.12
C PRO A 65 8.50 -11.38 8.95
N PHE A 66 7.91 -10.55 8.09
CA PHE A 66 8.41 -9.22 7.77
C PHE A 66 7.41 -8.14 8.17
N ILE A 67 7.93 -6.97 8.55
CA ILE A 67 7.13 -5.87 9.04
C ILE A 67 6.59 -5.08 7.84
N VAL A 68 5.27 -4.88 7.83
CA VAL A 68 4.56 -4.09 6.82
C VAL A 68 3.53 -3.24 7.54
N SER A 69 3.57 -1.94 7.33
CA SER A 69 2.56 -1.02 7.81
C SER A 69 1.42 -1.01 6.80
N ASN A 70 0.36 -1.77 7.11
CA ASN A 70 -0.86 -1.76 6.32
C ASN A 70 -1.71 -0.55 6.73
N ASN A 71 -1.96 0.34 5.78
CA ASN A 71 -2.78 1.53 5.93
C ASN A 71 -4.07 1.29 5.14
N ASP A 72 -5.19 1.19 5.85
CA ASP A 72 -6.46 0.81 5.23
C ASP A 72 -7.12 1.99 4.51
N THR A 73 -6.76 3.23 4.91
CA THR A 73 -7.31 4.45 4.34
C THR A 73 -6.24 5.32 3.65
N PRO A 74 -6.61 6.14 2.65
CA PRO A 74 -5.68 7.09 2.04
C PRO A 74 -5.04 8.07 3.05
N PRO A 75 -5.77 8.70 3.99
CA PRO A 75 -5.16 9.60 4.96
C PRO A 75 -4.07 8.95 5.81
N GLU A 76 -4.30 7.73 6.33
CA GLU A 76 -3.30 7.00 7.11
C GLU A 76 -2.02 6.72 6.32
N LEU A 77 -2.15 6.36 5.04
CA LEU A 77 -1.01 6.12 4.16
C LEU A 77 -0.22 7.41 3.92
N ILE A 78 -0.91 8.52 3.64
CA ILE A 78 -0.29 9.82 3.39
C ILE A 78 0.39 10.36 4.64
N ASP A 79 -0.24 10.24 5.81
CA ASP A 79 0.34 10.65 7.09
C ASP A 79 1.59 9.84 7.41
N SER A 80 1.54 8.52 7.19
CA SER A 80 2.72 7.66 7.32
C SER A 80 3.84 8.09 6.39
N LEU A 81 3.56 8.36 5.11
CA LEU A 81 4.56 8.82 4.15
C LEU A 81 5.17 10.18 4.55
N ASN A 82 4.33 11.13 4.97
CA ASN A 82 4.77 12.45 5.42
C ASN A 82 5.68 12.34 6.65
N ALA A 83 5.36 11.47 7.62
CA ALA A 83 6.19 11.26 8.80
C ALA A 83 7.60 10.79 8.42
N HIS A 84 7.72 9.84 7.47
CA HIS A 84 9.02 9.35 7.04
C HIS A 84 9.85 10.43 6.33
N LEU A 85 9.23 11.22 5.46
CA LEU A 85 9.92 12.31 4.76
C LEU A 85 10.29 13.48 5.69
N ALA A 86 9.51 13.71 6.76
CA ALA A 86 9.85 14.73 7.77
C ALA A 86 11.08 14.32 8.59
N ASP A 87 11.28 13.02 8.81
CA ASP A 87 12.39 12.49 9.60
C ASP A 87 13.73 12.48 8.85
N SER A 88 13.73 12.32 7.53
CA SER A 88 14.96 12.20 6.73
C SER A 88 14.72 12.46 5.23
N ASP A 89 15.59 13.27 4.61
CA ASP A 89 15.60 13.49 3.16
C ASP A 89 16.28 12.35 2.38
N ASN A 90 16.82 11.33 3.07
CA ASN A 90 17.61 10.26 2.43
C ASN A 90 16.77 9.05 1.98
N TRP A 91 15.47 9.08 2.19
CA TRP A 91 14.59 8.00 1.76
C TRP A 91 14.49 7.93 0.25
N GLN A 92 14.74 6.74 -0.30
CA GLN A 92 14.44 6.39 -1.67
C GLN A 92 13.12 5.64 -1.72
N LEU A 93 12.21 6.07 -2.60
CA LEU A 93 10.86 5.53 -2.68
C LEU A 93 10.73 4.65 -3.92
N THR A 94 10.37 3.39 -3.71
CA THR A 94 9.99 2.49 -4.80
C THR A 94 8.50 2.16 -4.69
N LEU A 95 7.73 2.63 -5.66
CA LEU A 95 6.31 2.32 -5.80
C LEU A 95 6.14 0.98 -6.51
N LEU A 96 5.56 0.02 -5.81
CA LEU A 96 5.12 -1.25 -6.37
C LEU A 96 3.61 -1.20 -6.58
N TYR A 97 3.19 -1.53 -7.78
CA TYR A 97 1.78 -1.56 -8.14
C TYR A 97 1.51 -2.71 -9.12
N SER A 98 0.25 -3.10 -9.32
CA SER A 98 -0.11 -4.19 -10.24
C SER A 98 -1.11 -3.71 -11.28
N ASN A 99 -1.51 -4.54 -12.24
CA ASN A 99 -2.69 -4.20 -13.06
C ASN A 99 -4.00 -4.47 -12.30
N ASN A 100 -3.98 -5.34 -11.28
CA ASN A 100 -5.12 -5.55 -10.39
C ASN A 100 -5.21 -4.41 -9.36
N LEU A 101 -6.25 -3.58 -9.49
CA LEU A 101 -6.48 -2.39 -8.67
C LEU A 101 -6.86 -2.71 -7.22
N ASP A 102 -7.52 -3.84 -6.98
CA ASP A 102 -8.00 -4.24 -5.64
C ASP A 102 -6.85 -4.59 -4.67
N GLN A 103 -5.64 -4.77 -5.19
CA GLN A 103 -4.45 -5.06 -4.38
C GLN A 103 -3.82 -3.79 -3.78
N GLY A 104 -4.27 -2.61 -4.18
CA GLY A 104 -3.69 -1.34 -3.75
C GLY A 104 -2.27 -1.12 -4.30
N ALA A 105 -1.42 -0.53 -3.47
CA ALA A 105 -0.03 -0.24 -3.75
C ALA A 105 0.86 -0.61 -2.55
N ALA A 106 2.13 -0.90 -2.81
CA ALA A 106 3.14 -0.96 -1.77
C ALA A 106 4.25 0.06 -2.07
N ILE A 107 4.74 0.75 -1.05
CA ILE A 107 5.80 1.74 -1.14
C ILE A 107 6.94 1.22 -0.29
N LEU A 108 8.06 0.94 -0.94
CA LEU A 108 9.29 0.56 -0.26
C LEU A 108 10.07 1.84 0.00
N LEU A 109 10.33 2.11 1.28
CA LEU A 109 11.21 3.19 1.70
C LEU A 109 12.55 2.57 2.06
N THR A 110 13.61 2.97 1.37
CA THR A 110 14.96 2.51 1.68
C THR A 110 15.91 3.66 1.93
N GLN A 111 16.75 3.55 2.95
CA GLN A 111 17.85 4.47 3.19
C GLN A 111 19.07 3.76 3.78
N PRO A 112 20.30 4.26 3.56
CA PRO A 112 21.46 3.82 4.31
C PRO A 112 21.27 4.10 5.80
N MET A 113 21.61 3.13 6.65
CA MET A 113 21.57 3.27 8.11
C MET A 113 22.93 2.87 8.70
N GLN A 114 23.38 3.66 9.68
CA GLN A 114 24.48 3.29 10.56
C GLN A 114 23.95 2.72 11.86
N TYR A 115 24.43 1.54 12.24
CA TYR A 115 24.02 0.88 13.48
C TYR A 115 25.22 0.50 14.34
N LEU A 116 25.27 1.02 15.58
CA LEU A 116 26.35 0.72 16.51
C LEU A 116 26.05 -0.58 17.26
N TYR A 117 26.82 -1.63 16.96
CA TYR A 117 26.74 -2.93 17.64
C TYR A 117 28.10 -3.32 18.21
N LYS A 118 28.18 -3.54 19.52
CA LYS A 118 29.42 -3.95 20.24
C LYS A 118 30.64 -3.13 19.84
N LYS A 119 30.49 -1.80 19.84
CA LYS A 119 31.52 -0.79 19.48
C LYS A 119 31.94 -0.79 18.01
N LYS A 120 31.24 -1.49 17.12
CA LYS A 120 31.43 -1.46 15.67
C LYS A 120 30.24 -0.79 15.01
N THR A 121 30.50 0.15 14.12
CA THR A 121 29.46 0.74 13.28
C THR A 121 29.26 -0.15 12.05
N LEU A 122 28.05 -0.69 11.92
CA LEU A 122 27.61 -1.46 10.77
C LEU A 122 26.93 -0.52 9.77
N GLN A 123 27.27 -0.68 8.49
CA GLN A 123 26.56 -0.03 7.39
C GLN A 123 25.47 -0.99 6.93
N LEU A 124 24.22 -0.64 7.19
CA LEU A 124 23.04 -1.41 6.85
C LEU A 124 22.19 -0.62 5.85
N GLN A 125 21.27 -1.32 5.21
CA GLN A 125 20.20 -0.69 4.44
C GLN A 125 18.91 -0.90 5.20
N GLN A 126 18.32 0.19 5.67
CA GLN A 126 17.00 0.15 6.28
C GLN A 126 15.97 -0.02 5.16
N LEU A 127 14.99 -0.88 5.40
CA LEU A 127 13.83 -1.07 4.55
C LEU A 127 12.59 -0.94 5.41
N GLU A 128 11.68 -0.08 4.99
CA GLU A 128 10.33 -0.01 5.51
C GLU A 128 9.34 -0.21 4.37
N ILE A 129 8.20 -0.81 4.68
CA ILE A 129 7.20 -1.19 3.70
C ILE A 129 5.86 -0.64 4.17
N LEU A 130 5.32 0.29 3.39
CA LEU A 130 3.96 0.76 3.55
C LEU A 130 3.09 0.08 2.49
N HIS A 131 1.95 -0.43 2.89
CA HIS A 131 0.90 -0.92 1.98
C HIS A 131 -0.34 -0.07 2.19
N GLY A 132 -1.08 0.20 1.11
CA GLY A 132 -2.35 0.91 1.21
C GLY A 132 -3.09 1.06 -0.12
N PRO A 133 -4.19 1.81 -0.13
CA PRO A 133 -5.08 1.92 -1.29
C PRO A 133 -4.43 2.66 -2.48
N TRP A 134 -4.74 2.19 -3.70
CA TRP A 134 -4.41 2.89 -4.93
C TRP A 134 -5.48 3.94 -5.25
N CYS A 135 -5.20 5.22 -4.96
CA CYS A 135 -6.17 6.32 -4.97
C CYS A 135 -5.57 7.64 -5.49
N ALA A 136 -6.42 8.63 -5.78
CA ALA A 136 -6.01 9.95 -6.27
C ALA A 136 -5.04 10.65 -5.31
N GLU A 137 -5.29 10.55 -4.01
CA GLU A 137 -4.50 11.18 -2.95
C GLU A 137 -3.06 10.66 -2.97
N LEU A 138 -2.88 9.35 -3.11
CA LEU A 138 -1.57 8.73 -3.26
C LEU A 138 -0.86 9.23 -4.53
N ILE A 139 -1.54 9.27 -5.67
CA ILE A 139 -0.95 9.72 -6.94
C ILE A 139 -0.54 11.18 -6.86
N ASN A 140 -1.45 12.05 -6.41
CA ASN A 140 -1.18 13.48 -6.20
C ASN A 140 -0.02 13.70 -5.23
N TRP A 141 0.12 12.84 -4.22
CA TRP A 141 1.24 12.90 -3.30
C TRP A 141 2.55 12.50 -3.98
N LEU A 142 2.58 11.39 -4.71
CA LEU A 142 3.78 10.90 -5.43
C LEU A 142 4.24 11.88 -6.52
N GLU A 143 3.31 12.58 -7.16
CA GLU A 143 3.61 13.60 -8.17
C GLU A 143 4.37 14.81 -7.62
N LYS A 144 4.32 15.06 -6.31
CA LYS A 144 5.15 16.10 -5.66
C LYS A 144 6.63 15.69 -5.59
N TYR A 145 6.93 14.39 -5.73
CA TYR A 145 8.28 13.83 -5.61
C TYR A 145 8.70 13.01 -6.85
N PRO A 146 8.60 13.57 -8.08
CA PRO A 146 8.72 12.80 -9.31
C PRO A 146 10.12 12.23 -9.56
N ASN A 147 11.14 12.82 -8.93
CA ASN A 147 12.54 12.40 -9.07
C ASN A 147 12.99 11.39 -7.99
N GLN A 148 12.16 11.15 -6.96
CA GLN A 148 12.48 10.25 -5.86
C GLN A 148 11.72 8.91 -5.95
N VAL A 149 10.70 8.84 -6.81
CA VAL A 149 9.79 7.70 -6.93
C VAL A 149 10.16 6.87 -8.15
N CYS A 150 10.54 5.61 -7.92
CA CYS A 150 10.70 4.60 -8.97
C CYS A 150 9.46 3.70 -9.01
N GLY A 151 8.71 3.70 -10.12
CA GLY A 151 7.52 2.87 -10.31
C GLY A 151 7.83 1.50 -10.93
N LEU A 152 7.29 0.43 -10.34
CA LEU A 152 7.41 -0.93 -10.84
C LEU A 152 6.04 -1.62 -10.89
N ASN A 153 5.66 -2.06 -12.09
CA ASN A 153 4.51 -2.91 -12.28
C ASN A 153 4.88 -4.37 -11.96
N VAL A 154 4.22 -4.96 -10.97
CA VAL A 154 4.46 -6.30 -10.47
C VAL A 154 3.18 -7.14 -10.53
N PRO A 155 3.30 -8.48 -10.59
CA PRO A 155 2.16 -9.38 -10.48
C PRO A 155 1.38 -9.16 -9.18
N ALA A 156 0.07 -9.38 -9.21
CA ALA A 156 -0.81 -9.17 -8.06
C ALA A 156 -0.41 -10.03 -6.85
N GLU A 157 0.13 -11.23 -7.12
CA GLU A 157 0.61 -12.18 -6.12
C GLU A 157 1.80 -11.63 -5.33
N VAL A 158 2.62 -10.77 -5.96
CA VAL A 158 3.73 -10.08 -5.29
C VAL A 158 3.17 -9.09 -4.28
N LEU A 159 2.21 -8.24 -4.67
CA LEU A 159 1.59 -7.29 -3.75
C LEU A 159 0.86 -7.99 -2.60
N GLN A 160 0.17 -9.11 -2.88
CA GLN A 160 -0.45 -9.93 -1.84
C GLN A 160 0.57 -10.49 -0.86
N ALA A 161 1.70 -11.00 -1.36
CA ALA A 161 2.77 -11.51 -0.52
C ALA A 161 3.42 -10.40 0.32
N ILE A 162 3.58 -9.20 -0.24
CA ILE A 162 4.05 -8.02 0.50
C ILE A 162 3.04 -7.63 1.57
N LYS A 163 1.76 -7.42 1.23
CA LYS A 163 0.69 -7.08 2.19
C LYS A 163 0.63 -8.07 3.36
N ALA A 164 0.82 -9.35 3.08
CA ALA A 164 0.82 -10.42 4.08
C ALA A 164 2.15 -10.53 4.87
N GLY A 165 3.12 -9.64 4.63
CA GLY A 165 4.44 -9.63 5.26
C GLY A 165 5.26 -10.89 4.97
N ARG A 166 5.10 -11.49 3.78
CA ARG A 166 5.79 -12.71 3.33
C ARG A 166 7.02 -12.44 2.46
N MET A 167 7.31 -11.16 2.15
CA MET A 167 8.49 -10.75 1.39
C MET A 167 9.34 -9.78 2.20
N GLY A 168 10.61 -10.13 2.39
CA GLY A 168 11.57 -9.37 3.17
C GLY A 168 12.65 -8.69 2.36
N SER A 169 13.58 -8.04 3.07
CA SER A 169 14.65 -7.24 2.46
C SER A 169 15.41 -7.97 1.37
N TYR A 170 15.83 -9.21 1.60
CA TYR A 170 16.57 -9.96 0.59
C TYR A 170 15.77 -10.29 -0.67
N ALA A 171 14.48 -10.63 -0.53
CA ALA A 171 13.64 -10.93 -1.68
C ALA A 171 13.37 -9.68 -2.52
N LEU A 172 13.22 -8.51 -1.87
CA LEU A 172 12.90 -7.25 -2.51
C LEU A 172 14.14 -6.55 -3.09
N LEU A 173 15.20 -6.42 -2.30
CA LEU A 173 16.41 -5.66 -2.61
C LEU A 173 17.54 -6.52 -3.18
N GLY A 174 17.51 -7.83 -2.89
CA GLY A 174 18.55 -8.76 -3.31
C GLY A 174 19.73 -8.80 -2.35
N GLY A 175 20.88 -9.20 -2.88
CA GLY A 175 22.14 -9.23 -2.16
C GLY A 175 23.30 -9.10 -3.14
N SER A 176 24.54 -9.13 -2.63
CA SER A 176 25.74 -8.88 -3.45
C SER A 176 25.95 -9.82 -4.64
N LYS A 177 25.27 -10.97 -4.68
CA LYS A 177 25.37 -11.98 -5.75
C LYS A 177 24.04 -12.36 -6.39
N SER A 178 22.97 -11.65 -6.05
CA SER A 178 21.61 -12.04 -6.43
C SER A 178 20.71 -10.82 -6.56
N GLU A 179 20.07 -10.70 -7.71
CA GLU A 179 19.10 -9.66 -7.97
C GLU A 179 17.82 -9.85 -7.15
N GLY A 180 17.41 -8.77 -6.48
CA GLY A 180 16.13 -8.67 -5.79
C GLY A 180 14.99 -8.43 -6.78
N LEU A 181 13.78 -8.36 -6.25
CA LEU A 181 12.60 -8.02 -7.04
C LEU A 181 12.77 -6.67 -7.75
N ILE A 182 13.24 -5.63 -7.06
CA ILE A 182 13.34 -4.27 -7.61
C ILE A 182 14.22 -4.22 -8.87
N THR A 183 15.30 -5.01 -8.91
CA THR A 183 16.22 -5.03 -10.07
C THR A 183 15.73 -5.89 -11.22
N ARG A 184 14.84 -6.86 -10.96
CA ARG A 184 14.29 -7.76 -11.98
C ARG A 184 13.21 -7.09 -12.83
N TYR A 185 12.47 -6.16 -12.25
CA TYR A 185 11.45 -5.39 -12.97
C TYR A 185 12.07 -4.11 -13.52
N LYS A 186 11.74 -3.79 -14.77
CA LYS A 186 12.17 -2.52 -15.35
C LYS A 186 11.29 -1.40 -14.80
N PRO A 187 11.89 -0.25 -14.41
CA PRO A 187 11.15 0.96 -14.13
C PRO A 187 10.18 1.25 -15.28
N ASP A 188 8.92 1.50 -14.92
CA ASP A 188 7.84 1.71 -15.88
C ASP A 188 7.83 3.11 -16.51
N GLN A 189 8.88 3.90 -16.25
CA GLN A 189 9.07 5.27 -16.71
C GLN A 189 7.87 6.21 -16.42
N GLY A 190 7.14 5.95 -15.33
CA GLY A 190 6.00 6.78 -14.94
C GLY A 190 4.65 6.32 -15.49
N ALA A 191 4.55 5.12 -16.07
CA ALA A 191 3.27 4.55 -16.50
C ALA A 191 2.22 4.48 -15.36
N TRP A 192 2.68 4.38 -14.12
CA TRP A 192 1.84 4.48 -12.93
C TRP A 192 1.00 5.76 -12.85
N ARG A 193 1.43 6.88 -13.47
CA ARG A 193 0.70 8.16 -13.48
C ARG A 193 -0.58 8.12 -14.29
N THR A 194 -0.65 7.26 -15.30
CA THR A 194 -1.82 7.13 -16.18
C THR A 194 -2.69 5.93 -15.84
N ARG A 195 -2.34 5.20 -14.76
CA ARG A 195 -3.10 4.04 -14.31
C ARG A 195 -4.45 4.49 -13.74
N PRO A 196 -5.56 3.80 -14.09
CA PRO A 196 -6.87 4.13 -13.55
C PRO A 196 -6.89 4.11 -12.02
N LEU A 197 -7.67 4.99 -11.43
CA LEU A 197 -7.85 5.04 -9.98
C LEU A 197 -8.95 4.07 -9.56
N VAL A 198 -8.80 3.48 -8.38
CA VAL A 198 -9.95 2.85 -7.72
C VAL A 198 -10.82 4.00 -7.24
N VAL A 199 -11.98 4.18 -7.87
CA VAL A 199 -13.05 4.95 -7.25
C VAL A 199 -13.58 4.05 -6.15
N SER A 200 -13.06 4.23 -4.93
CA SER A 200 -13.64 3.58 -3.77
C SER A 200 -15.05 4.14 -3.62
N VAL A 201 -16.04 3.36 -4.05
CA VAL A 201 -17.41 3.52 -3.53
C VAL A 201 -17.36 2.98 -2.12
N SER A 202 -16.72 3.74 -1.23
CA SER A 202 -16.80 3.51 0.19
C SER A 202 -18.27 3.67 0.56
N GLY A 203 -18.88 2.56 0.97
CA GLY A 203 -20.13 2.61 1.70
C GLY A 203 -19.97 3.55 2.89
N ASP A 204 -21.02 4.33 3.10
CA ASP A 204 -21.23 5.28 4.18
C ASP A 204 -20.41 6.60 4.12
N ASN A 205 -21.12 7.65 3.66
CA ASN A 205 -20.90 9.07 3.93
C ASN A 205 -19.58 9.71 3.43
N ALA A 206 -19.26 9.57 2.14
CA ALA A 206 -18.32 10.49 1.49
C ALA A 206 -19.06 11.76 1.03
N ILE A 207 -18.85 12.84 1.76
CA ILE A 207 -19.18 14.21 1.34
C ILE A 207 -18.35 14.51 0.07
N CYS A 208 -19.01 15.00 -0.97
CA CYS A 208 -18.44 15.25 -2.29
C CYS A 208 -17.42 16.41 -2.24
N ASP A 209 -16.18 16.16 -2.64
CA ASP A 209 -15.04 17.09 -2.50
C ASP A 209 -14.77 17.98 -3.73
N SER A 210 -15.71 18.08 -4.67
CA SER A 210 -15.65 19.10 -5.73
C SER A 210 -16.91 20.00 -5.74
N PRO A 211 -16.76 21.32 -5.87
CA PRO A 211 -17.91 22.25 -5.91
C PRO A 211 -18.94 21.89 -7.00
N ASN A 212 -18.47 21.32 -8.11
CA ASN A 212 -19.30 20.89 -9.23
C ASN A 212 -20.10 19.61 -8.91
N GLU A 213 -19.52 18.68 -8.16
CA GLU A 213 -20.22 17.46 -7.72
C GLU A 213 -21.30 17.76 -6.68
N VAL A 214 -21.03 18.68 -5.74
CA VAL A 214 -22.04 19.13 -4.77
C VAL A 214 -23.24 19.78 -5.47
N GLN A 215 -22.98 20.59 -6.50
CA GLN A 215 -24.04 21.24 -7.27
C GLN A 215 -24.86 20.23 -8.08
N LEU A 216 -24.21 19.26 -8.70
CA LEU A 216 -24.88 18.18 -9.42
C LEU A 216 -25.72 17.31 -8.48
N MET A 217 -25.22 17.03 -7.28
CA MET A 217 -25.93 16.21 -6.30
C MET A 217 -27.20 16.93 -5.81
N ARG A 218 -27.11 18.25 -5.58
CA ARG A 218 -28.30 19.06 -5.24
C ARG A 218 -29.33 19.06 -6.36
N GLN A 219 -28.90 19.22 -7.62
CA GLN A 219 -29.80 19.17 -8.78
C GLN A 219 -30.51 17.82 -8.93
N ILE A 220 -29.82 16.72 -8.63
CA ILE A 220 -30.43 15.38 -8.68
C ILE A 220 -31.43 15.19 -7.53
N ILE A 221 -31.10 15.63 -6.31
CA ILE A 221 -32.02 15.54 -5.17
C ILE A 221 -33.29 16.36 -5.46
N GLU A 222 -33.13 17.61 -5.89
CA GLU A 222 -34.23 18.51 -6.23
C GLU A 222 -35.06 17.95 -7.40
N GLY A 223 -34.42 17.39 -8.43
CA GLY A 223 -35.10 16.74 -9.54
C GLY A 223 -35.92 15.52 -9.13
N VAL A 224 -35.41 14.70 -8.19
CA VAL A 224 -36.15 13.54 -7.64
C VAL A 224 -37.36 14.00 -6.83
N GLU A 225 -37.25 15.09 -6.08
CA GLU A 225 -38.38 15.65 -5.32
C GLU A 225 -39.46 16.19 -6.26
N ILE A 226 -39.09 17.01 -7.25
CA ILE A 226 -40.02 17.57 -8.24
C ILE A 226 -40.71 16.46 -9.03
N ALA A 227 -39.98 15.44 -9.47
CA ALA A 227 -40.54 14.33 -10.23
C ALA A 227 -41.44 13.43 -9.38
N SER A 228 -41.09 13.21 -8.10
CA SER A 228 -41.93 12.46 -7.14
C SER A 228 -43.26 13.17 -6.87
N GLU A 229 -43.26 14.50 -6.80
CA GLU A 229 -44.48 15.31 -6.64
C GLU A 229 -45.34 15.33 -7.90
N LYS A 230 -44.71 15.50 -9.08
CA LYS A 230 -45.38 15.52 -10.39
C LYS A 230 -46.10 14.20 -10.71
N GLU A 231 -45.48 13.06 -10.40
CA GLU A 231 -46.05 11.72 -10.62
C GLU A 231 -47.02 11.29 -9.50
N GLY A 232 -47.18 12.09 -8.44
CA GLY A 232 -48.02 11.76 -7.28
C GLY A 232 -47.55 10.51 -6.50
N LYS A 233 -46.33 10.01 -6.77
CA LYS A 233 -45.76 8.82 -6.12
C LYS A 233 -44.99 9.24 -4.88
N LYS A 234 -45.47 8.85 -3.69
CA LYS A 234 -44.72 9.07 -2.44
C LYS A 234 -43.63 7.99 -2.29
N LEU A 235 -42.44 8.28 -2.82
CA LEU A 235 -41.30 7.36 -2.76
C LEU A 235 -40.87 7.12 -1.29
N SER A 236 -40.67 5.85 -0.93
CA SER A 236 -40.06 5.48 0.36
C SER A 236 -38.60 5.96 0.43
N ALA A 237 -38.04 6.06 1.63
CA ALA A 237 -36.63 6.46 1.81
C ALA A 237 -35.66 5.55 1.01
N GLU A 238 -35.96 4.25 0.95
CA GLU A 238 -35.16 3.28 0.20
C GLU A 238 -35.30 3.46 -1.33
N GLN A 239 -36.52 3.70 -1.82
CA GLN A 239 -36.76 3.99 -3.25
C GLN A 239 -36.08 5.29 -3.66
N ARG A 240 -36.18 6.35 -2.85
CA ARG A 240 -35.49 7.63 -3.07
C ARG A 240 -33.99 7.43 -3.19
N ALA A 241 -33.38 6.71 -2.25
CA ALA A 241 -31.95 6.43 -2.29
C ALA A 241 -31.54 5.70 -3.57
N ARG A 242 -32.35 4.75 -4.06
CA ARG A 242 -32.09 4.02 -5.31
C ARG A 242 -32.17 4.93 -6.54
N VAL A 243 -33.19 5.79 -6.65
CA VAL A 243 -33.31 6.75 -7.77
C VAL A 243 -32.13 7.71 -7.77
N ILE A 244 -31.84 8.32 -6.62
CA ILE A 244 -30.74 9.28 -6.47
C ILE A 244 -29.41 8.64 -6.87
N THR A 245 -29.13 7.42 -6.39
CA THR A 245 -27.91 6.68 -6.74
C THR A 245 -27.83 6.37 -8.24
N SER A 246 -28.95 6.02 -8.86
CA SER A 246 -29.00 5.65 -10.28
C SER A 246 -28.82 6.87 -11.19
N ALA A 247 -29.47 7.99 -10.83
CA ALA A 247 -29.33 9.28 -11.50
C ALA A 247 -27.90 9.81 -11.38
N TRP A 248 -27.30 9.73 -10.18
CA TRP A 248 -25.91 10.12 -9.92
C TRP A 248 -24.91 9.32 -10.76
N ARG A 249 -25.04 7.99 -10.80
CA ARG A 249 -24.19 7.12 -11.64
C ARG A 249 -24.30 7.45 -13.12
N ASN A 250 -25.51 7.77 -13.59
CA ASN A 250 -25.71 8.17 -14.98
C ASN A 250 -25.07 9.53 -15.28
N ALA A 251 -25.23 10.49 -14.37
CA ALA A 251 -24.67 11.84 -14.48
C ALA A 251 -23.14 11.84 -14.53
N ILE A 252 -22.49 11.08 -13.65
CA ILE A 252 -21.02 10.90 -13.67
C ILE A 252 -20.58 10.26 -14.99
N LYS A 253 -21.28 9.20 -15.44
CA LYS A 253 -20.96 8.51 -16.70
C LYS A 253 -21.07 9.45 -17.91
N LYS A 254 -22.05 10.37 -17.91
CA LYS A 254 -22.25 11.37 -18.97
C LYS A 254 -21.24 12.52 -18.90
N GLN A 255 -20.86 12.97 -17.70
CA GLN A 255 -19.82 14.00 -17.54
C GLN A 255 -18.45 13.51 -18.03
N GLN A 256 -18.12 12.23 -17.83
CA GLN A 256 -16.91 11.62 -18.42
C GLN A 256 -16.95 11.57 -19.96
N GLY A 257 -18.14 11.65 -20.57
CA GLY A 257 -18.36 11.76 -22.01
C GLY A 257 -18.60 13.19 -22.52
N GLY A 258 -18.46 14.22 -21.66
CA GLY A 258 -18.67 15.63 -22.03
C GLY A 258 -20.12 16.03 -22.29
N GLN A 259 -21.11 15.22 -21.88
CA GLN A 259 -22.53 15.53 -22.06
C GLN A 259 -23.15 16.12 -20.79
N PRO A 260 -24.02 17.14 -20.90
CA PRO A 260 -24.74 17.69 -19.77
C PRO A 260 -25.71 16.66 -19.17
N PHE A 261 -25.94 16.75 -17.86
CA PHE A 261 -26.94 15.94 -17.18
C PHE A 261 -28.35 16.33 -17.64
N ASP A 262 -29.17 15.33 -17.91
CA ASP A 262 -30.55 15.50 -18.36
C ASP A 262 -31.51 15.09 -17.25
N VAL A 263 -32.23 16.08 -16.71
CA VAL A 263 -33.19 15.92 -15.61
C VAL A 263 -34.37 15.02 -16.01
N GLN A 264 -34.70 14.92 -17.31
CA GLN A 264 -35.78 14.04 -17.80
C GLN A 264 -35.49 12.55 -17.58
N LEU A 265 -34.22 12.19 -17.36
CA LEU A 265 -33.84 10.82 -17.00
C LEU A 265 -34.39 10.42 -15.61
N ILE A 266 -34.62 11.38 -14.72
CA ILE A 266 -35.18 11.11 -13.38
C ILE A 266 -36.64 10.65 -13.49
N ASP A 267 -37.44 11.28 -14.37
CA ASP A 267 -38.82 10.89 -14.64
C ASP A 267 -38.89 9.41 -15.07
N SER A 268 -38.00 9.01 -16.00
CA SER A 268 -37.93 7.61 -16.48
C SER A 268 -37.52 6.59 -15.40
N LEU A 269 -36.72 7.01 -14.40
CA LEU A 269 -36.32 6.14 -13.29
C LEU A 269 -37.43 5.97 -12.25
N ILE A 270 -38.33 6.94 -12.10
CA ILE A 270 -39.47 6.91 -11.18
C ILE A 270 -40.65 6.12 -11.78
N GLU A 271 -40.81 6.12 -13.11
CA GLU A 271 -41.81 5.29 -13.78
C GLU A 271 -41.56 3.79 -13.60
N VAL A 272 -40.30 3.37 -13.55
CA VAL A 272 -39.86 1.96 -13.44
C VAL A 272 -39.87 1.43 -11.99
N LEU A 273 -40.19 2.28 -11.01
CA LEU A 273 -40.39 1.93 -9.59
C LEU A 273 -41.85 1.64 -9.24
#